data_AF-A0A9D5P6M6-F1
#
_entry.id   AF-A0A9D5P6M6-F1
#
_cell.length_a   1.000
_cell.length_b   1.000
_cell.length_c   1.000
_cell.angle_alpha   90.00
_cell.angle_beta   90.00
_cell.angle_gamma   90.00
#
_symmetry.space_group_name_H-M   'P 1'
#
loop_
_entity.id
_entity.type
_entity.pdbx_description
1 polymer ?
#
loop_
_entity_poly.entity_id
_entity_poly.type
_entity_poly.pdbx_seq_one_letter_code
_entity_poly.pdbx_strand_id
1 'polypeptide(L)'
;MKFKICLFVLLAVASVAQGQSFRDIEGLKEMRRDLQTEDSLMRLGILKDEATGQPYFTGYSYNVLYDWDQYFEAIVQIYMGWPSEYIKNGVLLFLQNQREDGFIARSVPSNPSHDNEHVKPFLSQIALLAVQEYGEKDWILEKNTFERLKKYLDYWLVNMDEDGNGLSEWMSAPHTGMDNQHERAGWWLDRCSEGVAFVDI
;
A
#
# COMPACT_ATOMS: atom_id res chain seq x y z
N MET A 1 6.89 -3.58 -25.44
CA MET A 1 6.72 -4.03 -24.04
C MET A 1 6.01 -2.96 -23.19
N LYS A 2 6.56 -1.75 -23.03
CA LYS A 2 5.96 -0.65 -22.23
C LYS A 2 4.50 -0.29 -22.60
N PHE A 3 4.16 -0.28 -23.88
CA PHE A 3 2.81 0.05 -24.35
C PHE A 3 1.74 -1.03 -24.06
N LYS A 4 2.16 -2.30 -23.94
CA LYS A 4 1.24 -3.39 -23.58
C LYS A 4 0.88 -3.33 -22.10
N ILE A 5 1.85 -3.05 -21.23
CA ILE A 5 1.63 -2.97 -19.78
C ILE A 5 0.67 -1.83 -19.43
N CYS A 6 0.87 -0.61 -19.95
CA CYS A 6 -0.05 0.51 -19.67
C CYS A 6 -1.49 0.29 -20.17
N LEU A 7 -1.65 -0.27 -21.38
CA LEU A 7 -2.98 -0.52 -21.94
C LEU A 7 -3.72 -1.63 -21.14
N PHE A 8 -2.98 -2.59 -20.59
CA PHE A 8 -3.53 -3.65 -19.76
C PHE A 8 -3.87 -3.17 -18.33
N VAL A 9 -3.04 -2.32 -17.72
CA VAL A 9 -3.39 -1.69 -16.42
C VAL A 9 -4.69 -0.90 -16.54
N LEU A 10 -4.90 -0.17 -17.64
CA LEU A 10 -6.15 0.57 -17.90
C LEU A 10 -7.36 -0.35 -18.11
N LEU A 11 -7.22 -1.42 -18.90
CA LEU A 11 -8.28 -2.42 -19.10
C LEU A 11 -8.69 -3.09 -17.81
N ALA A 12 -7.74 -3.21 -16.89
CA ALA A 12 -7.93 -3.96 -15.69
C ALA A 12 -8.50 -3.07 -14.56
N VAL A 13 -8.14 -1.79 -14.48
CA VAL A 13 -8.92 -0.79 -13.72
C VAL A 13 -10.41 -0.80 -14.15
N ALA A 14 -10.69 -1.00 -15.45
CA ALA A 14 -12.06 -1.13 -15.95
C ALA A 14 -12.75 -2.45 -15.56
N SER A 15 -12.01 -3.54 -15.30
CA SER A 15 -12.57 -4.81 -14.81
C SER A 15 -12.89 -4.81 -13.31
N VAL A 16 -12.19 -4.01 -12.48
CA VAL A 16 -12.61 -3.76 -11.06
C VAL A 16 -14.04 -3.23 -11.03
N ALA A 17 -14.37 -2.31 -11.94
CA ALA A 17 -15.70 -1.74 -12.07
C ALA A 17 -16.79 -2.75 -12.48
N GLN A 18 -16.40 -3.95 -12.95
CA GLN A 18 -17.31 -5.00 -13.42
C GLN A 18 -17.41 -6.21 -12.46
N GLY A 19 -16.69 -6.20 -11.33
CA GLY A 19 -16.83 -7.22 -10.28
C GLY A 19 -16.30 -8.61 -10.66
N GLN A 20 -15.47 -8.72 -11.70
CA GLN A 20 -14.84 -9.98 -12.11
C GLN A 20 -13.43 -10.07 -11.52
N SER A 21 -13.10 -11.18 -10.85
CA SER A 21 -11.74 -11.42 -10.32
C SER A 21 -10.71 -11.41 -11.44
N PHE A 22 -9.63 -10.65 -11.23
CA PHE A 22 -8.49 -10.58 -12.16
C PHE A 22 -7.79 -11.92 -12.35
N ARG A 23 -7.86 -12.80 -11.35
CA ARG A 23 -7.26 -14.14 -11.45
C ARG A 23 -7.90 -15.00 -12.53
N ASP A 24 -9.18 -14.77 -12.81
CA ASP A 24 -9.98 -15.61 -13.70
C ASP A 24 -10.03 -15.13 -15.15
N ILE A 25 -9.53 -13.92 -15.44
CA ILE A 25 -9.45 -13.39 -16.81
C ILE A 25 -8.47 -14.22 -17.64
N GLU A 26 -8.96 -14.89 -18.68
CA GLU A 26 -8.16 -15.82 -19.48
C GLU A 26 -6.95 -15.14 -20.15
N GLY A 27 -7.12 -13.91 -20.65
CA GLY A 27 -6.02 -13.12 -21.22
C GLY A 27 -4.90 -12.81 -20.20
N LEU A 28 -5.24 -12.66 -18.91
CA LEU A 28 -4.24 -12.50 -17.85
C LEU A 28 -3.51 -13.81 -17.55
N LYS A 29 -4.21 -14.96 -17.61
CA LYS A 29 -3.55 -16.27 -17.47
C LYS A 29 -2.55 -16.53 -18.59
N GLU A 30 -2.88 -16.18 -19.82
CA GLU A 30 -1.93 -16.26 -20.94
C GLU A 30 -0.73 -15.34 -20.73
N MET A 31 -0.97 -14.07 -20.37
CA MET A 31 0.11 -13.11 -20.09
C MET A 31 1.05 -13.61 -18.99
N ARG A 32 0.54 -14.22 -17.91
CA ARG A 32 1.36 -14.79 -16.83
C ARG A 32 2.33 -15.88 -17.34
N ARG A 33 1.95 -16.65 -18.37
CA ARG A 33 2.83 -17.67 -18.97
C ARG A 33 4.02 -17.04 -19.70
N ASP A 34 3.84 -15.84 -20.23
CA ASP A 34 4.90 -15.11 -20.93
C ASP A 34 5.83 -14.34 -19.97
N LEU A 35 5.37 -14.05 -18.75
CA LEU A 35 6.08 -13.24 -17.73
C LEU A 35 6.85 -14.08 -16.70
N GLN A 36 7.27 -15.31 -17.04
CA GLN A 36 7.93 -16.20 -16.07
C GLN A 36 9.28 -15.67 -15.57
N THR A 37 9.99 -14.89 -16.40
CA THR A 37 11.28 -14.30 -16.02
C THR A 37 11.07 -13.18 -15.00
N GLU A 38 10.07 -12.32 -15.25
CA GLU A 38 9.65 -11.24 -14.36
C GLU A 38 9.10 -11.80 -13.04
N ASP A 39 8.28 -12.86 -13.09
CA ASP A 39 7.81 -13.58 -11.91
C ASP A 39 8.98 -14.07 -11.05
N SER A 40 9.96 -14.74 -11.68
CA SER A 40 11.14 -15.27 -10.99
C SER A 40 11.99 -14.16 -10.37
N LEU A 41 12.14 -13.03 -11.07
CA LEU A 41 12.86 -11.87 -10.57
C LEU A 41 12.14 -11.24 -9.37
N MET A 42 10.83 -11.04 -9.47
CA MET A 42 10.02 -10.49 -8.38
C MET A 42 10.03 -11.40 -7.15
N ARG A 43 10.00 -12.73 -7.31
CA ARG A 43 10.03 -13.66 -6.17
C ARG A 43 11.29 -13.53 -5.31
N LEU A 44 12.37 -12.94 -5.82
CA LEU A 44 13.55 -12.62 -5.00
C LEU A 44 13.25 -11.60 -3.89
N GLY A 45 12.19 -10.81 -4.03
CA GLY A 45 11.71 -9.86 -3.03
C GLY A 45 10.76 -10.47 -1.99
N ILE A 46 10.54 -11.79 -2.01
CA ILE A 46 9.79 -12.48 -0.95
C ILE A 46 10.72 -12.69 0.23
N LEU A 47 10.38 -12.04 1.33
CA LEU A 47 11.13 -12.05 2.58
C LEU A 47 10.28 -12.66 3.69
N LYS A 48 10.88 -12.82 4.88
CA LYS A 48 10.17 -13.18 6.10
C LYS A 48 10.45 -12.13 7.15
N ASP A 49 9.41 -11.72 7.84
CA ASP A 49 9.56 -10.86 9.00
C ASP A 49 10.27 -11.63 10.12
N GLU A 50 11.27 -11.00 10.75
CA GLU A 50 12.10 -11.67 11.76
C GLU A 50 11.32 -11.97 13.05
N ALA A 51 10.34 -11.13 13.39
CA ALA A 51 9.59 -11.25 14.64
C ALA A 51 8.45 -12.29 14.53
N THR A 52 7.72 -12.29 13.41
CA THR A 52 6.52 -13.11 13.21
C THR A 52 6.75 -14.33 12.32
N GLY A 53 7.83 -14.33 11.53
CA GLY A 53 8.10 -15.35 10.51
C GLY A 53 7.16 -15.28 9.30
N GLN A 54 6.24 -14.32 9.26
CA GLN A 54 5.27 -14.16 8.19
C GLN A 54 5.96 -13.73 6.90
N PRO A 55 5.65 -14.35 5.75
CA PRO A 55 6.24 -13.95 4.49
C PRO A 55 5.58 -12.68 3.96
N TYR A 56 6.37 -11.77 3.43
CA TYR A 56 5.89 -10.55 2.78
C TYR A 56 6.71 -10.30 1.52
N PHE A 57 6.22 -9.41 0.66
CA PHE A 57 6.92 -9.01 -0.56
C PHE A 57 7.30 -7.52 -0.47
N THR A 58 8.52 -7.20 -0.91
CA THR A 58 8.96 -5.83 -1.20
C THR A 58 9.92 -5.86 -2.38
N GLY A 59 9.82 -4.88 -3.28
CA GLY A 59 10.79 -4.66 -4.35
C GLY A 59 12.13 -4.08 -3.87
N TYR A 60 12.22 -3.67 -2.60
CA TYR A 60 13.40 -3.01 -2.05
C TYR A 60 14.43 -4.01 -1.52
N SER A 61 15.67 -3.91 -2.01
CA SER A 61 16.80 -4.77 -1.62
C SER A 61 17.25 -4.63 -0.16
N TYR A 62 16.71 -3.64 0.56
CA TYR A 62 17.02 -3.35 1.95
C TYR A 62 15.86 -3.70 2.90
N ASN A 63 14.93 -4.57 2.46
CA ASN A 63 13.90 -5.20 3.29
C ASN A 63 12.93 -4.23 3.99
N VAL A 64 12.66 -3.08 3.36
CA VAL A 64 11.75 -2.06 3.90
C VAL A 64 10.47 -2.02 3.07
N LEU A 65 9.35 -1.93 3.77
CA LEU A 65 8.03 -1.66 3.21
C LEU A 65 7.79 -0.15 3.19
N TYR A 66 7.22 0.35 2.09
CA TYR A 66 6.67 1.70 1.98
C TYR A 66 5.22 1.62 1.53
N ASP A 67 4.41 2.54 2.01
CA ASP A 67 2.95 2.50 1.88
C ASP A 67 2.39 2.44 0.45
N TRP A 68 2.66 3.46 -0.34
CA TRP A 68 2.16 3.60 -1.70
C TRP A 68 2.82 2.58 -2.64
N ASP A 69 4.08 2.20 -2.40
CA ASP A 69 4.75 1.12 -3.10
C ASP A 69 3.99 -0.19 -2.91
N GLN A 70 3.60 -0.52 -1.67
CA GLN A 70 2.82 -1.72 -1.36
C GLN A 70 1.48 -1.75 -2.07
N TYR A 71 0.83 -0.61 -2.31
CA TYR A 71 -0.39 -0.57 -3.10
C TYR A 71 -0.16 -1.00 -4.55
N PHE A 72 0.85 -0.43 -5.21
CA PHE A 72 1.19 -0.83 -6.59
C PHE A 72 1.76 -2.24 -6.67
N GLU A 73 2.56 -2.66 -5.69
CA GLU A 73 3.08 -4.01 -5.58
C GLU A 73 1.95 -5.03 -5.38
N ALA A 74 0.92 -4.72 -4.59
CA ALA A 74 -0.26 -5.57 -4.43
C ALA A 74 -1.02 -5.74 -5.76
N ILE A 75 -1.21 -4.66 -6.51
CA ILE A 75 -1.81 -4.70 -7.84
C ILE A 75 -1.02 -5.65 -8.76
N VAL A 76 0.30 -5.54 -8.80
CA VAL A 76 1.14 -6.41 -9.64
C VAL A 76 1.05 -7.87 -9.16
N GLN A 77 1.10 -8.14 -7.86
CA GLN A 77 0.96 -9.49 -7.31
C GLN A 77 -0.37 -10.15 -7.71
N ILE A 78 -1.47 -9.40 -7.67
CA ILE A 78 -2.78 -9.84 -8.16
C ILE A 78 -2.72 -10.16 -9.66
N TYR A 79 -2.10 -9.29 -10.46
CA TYR A 79 -1.93 -9.55 -11.90
C TYR A 79 -1.09 -10.78 -12.18
N MET A 80 -0.06 -11.02 -11.39
CA MET A 80 0.79 -12.21 -11.50
C MET A 80 0.12 -13.47 -10.96
N GLY A 81 -1.07 -13.34 -10.35
CA GLY A 81 -1.83 -14.46 -9.81
C GLY A 81 -1.23 -15.04 -8.53
N TRP A 82 -0.50 -14.22 -7.77
CA TRP A 82 0.10 -14.62 -6.50
C TRP A 82 -0.98 -14.84 -5.42
N PRO A 83 -0.70 -15.65 -4.38
CA PRO A 83 -1.58 -15.73 -3.22
C PRO A 83 -1.66 -14.39 -2.49
N SER A 84 -2.80 -14.12 -1.84
CA SER A 84 -3.05 -12.91 -1.06
C SER A 84 -2.13 -12.74 0.16
N GLU A 85 -1.47 -13.83 0.60
CA GLU A 85 -0.70 -13.89 1.84
C GLU A 85 0.31 -12.74 1.97
N TYR A 86 1.10 -12.48 0.93
CA TYR A 86 2.13 -11.43 0.96
C TYR A 86 1.53 -10.03 1.10
N ILE A 87 0.40 -9.77 0.42
CA ILE A 87 -0.32 -8.49 0.48
C ILE A 87 -0.90 -8.28 1.89
N LYS A 88 -1.58 -9.31 2.42
CA LYS A 88 -2.17 -9.26 3.76
C LYS A 88 -1.10 -9.06 4.83
N ASN A 89 -0.01 -9.82 4.75
CA ASN A 89 1.08 -9.73 5.72
C ASN A 89 1.78 -8.36 5.65
N GLY A 90 1.94 -7.76 4.45
CA GLY A 90 2.41 -6.38 4.33
C GLY A 90 1.56 -5.37 5.10
N VAL A 91 0.22 -5.44 4.95
CA VAL A 91 -0.71 -4.59 5.72
C VAL A 91 -0.59 -4.88 7.22
N LEU A 92 -0.57 -6.14 7.62
CA LEU A 92 -0.46 -6.53 9.04
C LEU A 92 0.84 -6.05 9.68
N LEU A 93 1.96 -6.06 8.95
CA LEU A 93 3.25 -5.55 9.43
C LEU A 93 3.20 -4.04 9.72
N PHE A 94 2.55 -3.25 8.87
CA PHE A 94 2.29 -1.83 9.19
C PHE A 94 1.44 -1.67 10.45
N LEU A 95 0.33 -2.42 10.56
CA LEU A 95 -0.56 -2.33 11.72
C LEU A 95 0.09 -2.82 13.02
N GLN A 96 1.04 -3.75 12.95
CA GLN A 96 1.84 -4.19 14.10
C GLN A 96 2.76 -3.10 14.63
N ASN A 97 3.25 -2.21 13.74
CA ASN A 97 4.09 -1.06 14.08
C ASN A 97 3.26 0.19 14.46
N GLN A 98 1.93 0.06 14.57
CA GLN A 98 1.06 1.15 14.98
C GLN A 98 1.23 1.52 16.45
N ARG A 99 1.39 2.83 16.70
CA ARG A 99 1.43 3.44 18.03
C ARG A 99 0.03 3.52 18.67
N GLU A 100 0.00 3.83 19.96
CA GLU A 100 -1.26 3.97 20.71
C GLU A 100 -2.16 5.12 20.25
N ASP A 101 -1.68 6.08 19.47
CA ASP A 101 -2.48 7.17 18.90
C ASP A 101 -3.01 6.85 17.50
N GLY A 102 -2.56 5.76 16.88
CA GLY A 102 -2.89 5.40 15.50
C GLY A 102 -1.79 5.69 14.50
N PHE A 103 -0.74 6.41 14.90
CA PHE A 103 0.40 6.71 14.05
C PHE A 103 1.11 5.43 13.60
N ILE A 104 1.49 5.37 12.34
CA ILE A 104 2.35 4.36 11.75
C ILE A 104 3.39 5.11 10.92
N ALA A 105 4.68 4.83 11.09
CA ALA A 105 5.69 5.47 10.26
C ALA A 105 5.52 5.06 8.79
N ARG A 106 5.89 5.95 7.86
CA ARG A 106 5.80 5.72 6.40
C ARG A 106 6.60 4.52 5.89
N SER A 107 7.51 3.98 6.70
CA SER A 107 8.27 2.78 6.37
C SER A 107 8.33 1.77 7.51
N VAL A 108 8.37 0.49 7.16
CA VAL A 108 8.52 -0.62 8.11
C VAL A 108 9.64 -1.56 7.65
N PRO A 109 10.72 -1.74 8.44
CA PRO A 109 11.04 -0.99 9.67
C PRO A 109 11.25 0.51 9.38
N SER A 110 11.01 1.33 10.41
CA SER A 110 11.23 2.76 10.32
C SER A 110 12.69 3.14 10.56
N ASN A 111 13.05 4.37 10.22
CA ASN A 111 14.36 4.96 10.49
C ASN A 111 14.19 6.41 10.97
N PRO A 112 15.24 7.06 11.53
CA PRO A 112 15.11 8.40 12.10
C PRO A 112 14.55 9.48 11.17
N SER A 113 14.74 9.35 9.85
CA SER A 113 14.19 10.29 8.87
C SER A 113 12.69 10.07 8.60
N HIS A 114 12.18 8.87 8.87
CA HIS A 114 10.81 8.44 8.59
C HIS A 114 9.95 8.33 9.85
N ASP A 115 10.56 8.23 11.03
CA ASP A 115 9.88 7.99 12.33
C ASP A 115 8.78 9.00 12.67
N ASN A 116 8.84 10.19 12.07
CA ASN A 116 7.86 11.24 12.28
C ASN A 116 6.82 11.35 11.17
N GLU A 117 7.05 10.75 10.00
CA GLU A 117 6.15 10.84 8.86
C GLU A 117 5.13 9.69 8.90
N HIS A 118 3.85 10.02 8.96
CA HIS A 118 2.78 9.04 9.03
C HIS A 118 2.64 8.32 7.69
N VAL A 119 2.15 7.09 7.75
CA VAL A 119 1.82 6.29 6.59
C VAL A 119 0.68 6.95 5.80
N LYS A 120 0.82 7.05 4.49
CA LYS A 120 -0.25 7.47 3.59
C LYS A 120 -1.46 6.54 3.73
N PRO A 121 -2.69 7.00 3.45
CA PRO A 121 -3.91 6.24 3.72
C PRO A 121 -4.18 5.09 2.72
N PHE A 122 -3.14 4.46 2.16
CA PHE A 122 -3.24 3.34 1.22
C PHE A 122 -3.55 1.99 1.88
N LEU A 123 -3.30 1.82 3.19
CA LEU A 123 -3.49 0.52 3.85
C LEU A 123 -4.92 -0.01 3.74
N SER A 124 -5.95 0.83 3.92
CA SER A 124 -7.35 0.42 3.72
C SER A 124 -7.67 0.12 2.26
N GLN A 125 -7.05 0.81 1.30
CA GLN A 125 -7.24 0.51 -0.12
C GLN A 125 -6.63 -0.84 -0.49
N ILE A 126 -5.43 -1.15 0.02
CA ILE A 126 -4.80 -2.47 -0.14
C ILE A 126 -5.68 -3.56 0.46
N ALA A 127 -6.20 -3.32 1.67
CA ALA A 127 -7.06 -4.26 2.35
C ALA A 127 -8.38 -4.50 1.59
N LEU A 128 -9.01 -3.43 1.08
CA LEU A 128 -10.19 -3.52 0.22
C LEU A 128 -9.89 -4.29 -1.07
N LEU A 129 -8.79 -3.97 -1.75
CA LEU A 129 -8.35 -4.63 -2.97
C LEU A 129 -8.16 -6.14 -2.75
N ALA A 130 -7.51 -6.53 -1.64
CA ALA A 130 -7.34 -7.93 -1.28
C ALA A 130 -8.67 -8.64 -1.00
N VAL A 131 -9.63 -7.99 -0.31
CA VAL A 131 -10.95 -8.60 -0.07
C VAL A 131 -11.75 -8.74 -1.35
N GLN A 132 -11.74 -7.73 -2.23
CA GLN A 132 -12.47 -7.77 -3.48
C GLN A 132 -11.94 -8.87 -4.40
N GLU A 133 -10.62 -9.03 -4.48
CA GLU A 133 -10.01 -10.00 -5.39
C GLU A 133 -10.03 -11.44 -4.85
N TYR A 134 -9.84 -11.63 -3.55
CA TYR A 134 -9.68 -12.98 -2.97
C TYR A 134 -10.90 -13.45 -2.16
N GLY A 135 -11.82 -12.56 -1.80
CA GLY A 135 -12.99 -12.88 -0.96
C GLY A 135 -12.67 -13.18 0.51
N GLU A 136 -11.40 -13.07 0.90
CA GLU A 136 -10.91 -13.41 2.23
C GLU A 136 -11.10 -12.23 3.19
N LYS A 137 -12.29 -12.10 3.78
CA LYS A 137 -12.61 -10.97 4.69
C LYS A 137 -12.21 -11.19 6.15
N ASP A 138 -12.04 -12.44 6.57
CA ASP A 138 -11.94 -12.79 7.99
C ASP A 138 -10.76 -12.10 8.68
N TRP A 139 -9.60 -11.99 8.02
CA TRP A 139 -8.42 -11.32 8.57
C TRP A 139 -8.61 -9.82 8.83
N ILE A 140 -9.50 -9.15 8.08
CA ILE A 140 -9.88 -7.75 8.34
C ILE A 140 -10.90 -7.69 9.47
N LEU A 141 -11.91 -8.57 9.43
CA LEU A 141 -13.02 -8.57 10.39
C LEU A 141 -12.61 -9.04 11.78
N GLU A 142 -11.41 -9.62 11.93
CA GLU A 142 -10.78 -9.78 13.23
C GLU A 142 -10.74 -8.43 13.96
N LYS A 143 -11.36 -8.39 15.15
CA LYS A 143 -11.58 -7.14 15.90
C LYS A 143 -10.32 -6.28 16.04
N ASN A 144 -9.16 -6.89 16.26
CA ASN A 144 -7.92 -6.15 16.42
C ASN A 144 -7.46 -5.50 15.10
N THR A 145 -7.62 -6.17 13.96
CA THR A 145 -7.21 -5.64 12.65
C THR A 145 -8.10 -4.48 12.23
N PHE A 146 -9.42 -4.65 12.30
CA PHE A 146 -10.36 -3.60 11.90
C PHE A 146 -10.20 -2.33 12.73
N GLU A 147 -10.09 -2.45 14.06
CA GLU A 147 -9.92 -1.28 14.94
C GLU A 147 -8.58 -0.57 14.70
N ARG A 148 -7.50 -1.31 14.42
CA ARG A 148 -6.21 -0.72 14.04
C ARG A 148 -6.28 -0.02 12.68
N LEU A 149 -6.99 -0.61 11.71
CA LEU A 149 -7.25 0.00 10.41
C LEU A 149 -7.99 1.33 10.58
N LYS A 150 -9.08 1.32 11.33
CA LYS A 150 -9.84 2.52 11.65
C LYS A 150 -8.94 3.58 12.31
N LYS A 151 -8.16 3.19 13.32
CA LYS A 151 -7.33 4.12 14.08
C LYS A 151 -6.21 4.77 13.26
N TYR A 152 -5.60 4.06 12.30
CA TYR A 152 -4.61 4.69 11.42
C TYR A 152 -5.28 5.73 10.53
N LEU A 153 -6.50 5.43 10.05
CA LEU A 153 -7.24 6.30 9.17
C LEU A 153 -7.76 7.52 9.93
N ASP A 154 -8.22 7.33 11.17
CA ASP A 154 -8.57 8.43 12.08
C ASP A 154 -7.36 9.35 12.33
N TYR A 155 -6.16 8.80 12.51
CA TYR A 155 -4.94 9.62 12.62
C TYR A 155 -4.74 10.48 11.36
N TRP A 156 -4.89 9.91 10.17
CA TRP A 156 -4.81 10.67 8.92
C TRP A 156 -5.90 11.73 8.80
N LEU A 157 -7.15 11.40 9.12
CA LEU A 157 -8.29 12.30 8.90
C LEU A 157 -8.43 13.37 9.98
N VAL A 158 -7.86 13.16 11.18
CA VAL A 158 -8.04 14.06 12.33
C VAL A 158 -6.74 14.68 12.78
N ASN A 159 -5.66 13.90 12.95
CA ASN A 159 -4.40 14.43 13.46
C ASN A 159 -3.56 15.14 12.38
N MET A 160 -3.76 14.78 11.11
CA MET A 160 -3.10 15.44 9.99
C MET A 160 -3.89 16.63 9.43
N ASP A 161 -5.10 16.91 9.91
CA ASP A 161 -5.92 18.06 9.50
C ASP A 161 -5.91 19.10 10.64
N GLU A 162 -4.85 19.92 10.72
CA GLU A 162 -4.63 20.79 11.89
C GLU A 162 -5.64 21.93 11.97
N ASP A 163 -6.08 22.44 10.82
CA ASP A 163 -7.04 23.55 10.73
C ASP A 163 -8.52 23.09 10.65
N GLY A 164 -8.76 21.79 10.47
CA GLY A 164 -10.08 21.18 10.44
C GLY A 164 -10.85 21.45 9.15
N ASN A 165 -10.14 21.73 8.04
CA ASN A 165 -10.76 22.04 6.75
C ASN A 165 -11.16 20.79 5.95
N GLY A 166 -10.83 19.58 6.45
CA GLY A 166 -11.11 18.30 5.82
C GLY A 166 -10.00 17.81 4.89
N LEU A 167 -8.84 18.45 4.86
CA LEU A 167 -7.68 18.07 4.08
C LEU A 167 -6.49 17.75 4.98
N SER A 168 -5.98 16.53 4.85
CA SER A 168 -4.79 16.12 5.59
C SER A 168 -3.53 16.76 5.02
N GLU A 169 -2.65 17.21 5.91
CA GLU A 169 -1.39 17.85 5.60
C GLU A 169 -0.28 16.83 5.29
N TRP A 170 0.55 17.20 4.33
CA TRP A 170 1.81 16.55 4.08
C TRP A 170 2.89 17.13 4.98
N MET A 171 3.46 16.30 5.84
CA MET A 171 4.62 16.68 6.65
C MET A 171 5.85 17.14 5.87
N SER A 172 6.04 16.75 4.61
CA SER A 172 7.21 17.12 3.81
C SER A 172 7.03 16.76 2.33
N ALA A 173 7.91 17.28 1.46
CA ALA A 173 7.98 16.83 0.07
C ALA A 173 8.22 15.31 -0.08
N PRO A 174 9.16 14.68 0.65
CA PRO A 174 9.27 13.22 0.73
C PRO A 174 7.98 12.51 1.15
N HIS A 175 7.24 13.05 2.10
CA HIS A 175 5.99 12.44 2.56
C HIS A 175 4.95 12.39 1.43
N THR A 176 4.96 13.33 0.48
CA THR A 176 4.10 13.28 -0.73
C THR A 176 4.49 12.19 -1.73
N GLY A 177 5.71 11.65 -1.65
CA GLY A 177 6.32 10.81 -2.70
C GLY A 177 7.03 11.61 -3.81
N MET A 178 7.17 12.93 -3.65
CA MET A 178 7.91 13.82 -4.57
C MET A 178 9.12 14.43 -3.86
N ASP A 179 10.10 13.59 -3.53
CA ASP A 179 11.18 13.88 -2.57
C ASP A 179 11.91 15.20 -2.75
N ASN A 180 12.12 15.64 -4.00
CA ASN A 180 12.90 16.84 -4.33
C ASN A 180 12.04 18.08 -4.64
N GLN A 181 10.72 18.02 -4.42
CA GLN A 181 9.81 19.14 -4.68
C GLN A 181 9.57 19.99 -3.43
N HIS A 182 10.64 20.41 -2.76
CA HIS A 182 10.58 21.22 -1.54
C HIS A 182 9.86 22.55 -1.78
N GLU A 183 9.95 23.11 -2.98
CA GLU A 183 9.26 24.34 -3.36
C GLU A 183 7.73 24.19 -3.40
N ARG A 184 7.21 22.95 -3.37
CA ARG A 184 5.77 22.64 -3.44
C ARG A 184 5.21 22.11 -2.13
N ALA A 185 5.98 21.30 -1.42
CA ALA A 185 5.51 20.56 -0.24
C ALA A 185 6.43 20.70 0.99
N GLY A 186 7.39 21.64 0.93
CA GLY A 186 8.23 22.00 2.07
C GLY A 186 9.35 21.02 2.37
N TRP A 187 10.13 21.40 3.38
CA TRP A 187 11.13 20.56 4.04
C TRP A 187 10.47 19.65 5.08
N TRP A 188 11.28 18.84 5.75
CA TRP A 188 10.77 17.92 6.77
C TRP A 188 10.05 18.64 7.90
N LEU A 189 8.82 18.19 8.16
CA LEU A 189 7.90 18.67 9.18
C LEU A 189 7.35 20.09 8.95
N ASP A 190 7.53 20.66 7.75
CA ASP A 190 7.02 21.99 7.42
C ASP A 190 5.49 22.05 7.38
N ARG A 191 4.82 20.93 7.04
CA ARG A 191 3.35 20.80 7.01
C ARG A 191 2.65 21.90 6.21
N CYS A 192 3.29 22.44 5.17
CA CYS A 192 2.81 23.62 4.45
C CYS A 192 1.90 23.31 3.24
N SER A 193 1.59 22.04 3.01
CA SER A 193 0.86 21.57 1.83
C SER A 193 -0.14 20.50 2.25
N GLU A 194 -1.32 20.55 1.67
CA GLU A 194 -2.41 19.61 1.92
C GLU A 194 -2.60 18.67 0.73
N GLY A 195 -3.08 17.46 1.02
CA GLY A 195 -3.30 16.41 0.05
C GLY A 195 -4.74 15.97 -0.02
N VAL A 196 -5.19 15.70 -1.24
CA VAL A 196 -6.38 14.87 -1.42
C VAL A 196 -5.96 13.42 -1.20
N ALA A 197 -6.53 12.76 -0.21
CA ALA A 197 -6.42 11.32 -0.07
C ALA A 197 -7.31 10.66 -1.15
N PHE A 198 -6.83 9.60 -1.81
CA PHE A 198 -7.63 8.79 -2.75
C PHE A 198 -8.69 7.94 -2.03
N VAL A 199 -9.35 8.48 -1.01
CA VAL A 199 -10.32 7.78 -0.17
C VAL A 199 -11.72 8.20 -0.63
N ASP A 200 -12.06 7.85 -1.87
CA ASP A 200 -13.46 7.74 -2.25
C ASP A 200 -13.94 6.38 -1.74
N ILE A 201 -14.57 6.36 -0.56
CA ILE A 201 -15.28 5.19 0.00
C ILE A 201 -16.69 5.15 -0.55
#